data_AF-A0A7W7U2E8-F1
#
_entry.id   AF-A0A7W7U2E8-F1
#
_cell.length_a   1.000
_cell.length_b   1.000
_cell.length_c   1.000
_cell.angle_alpha   90.00
_cell.angle_beta   90.00
_cell.angle_gamma   90.00
#
_symmetry.space_group_name_H-M   'P 1'
#
loop_
_entity.id
_entity.type
_entity.pdbx_description
1 polymer ?
#
loop_
_entity_poly.entity_id
_entity_poly.type
_entity_poly.pdbx_seq_one_letter_code
_entity_poly.pdbx_strand_id
1 'polypeptide(L)'
;MTPNVLAAEDLSMFGTDPWWLVLVKAVFCFAFLMVTVLFSIVWERKVVAWMQLRIGPNRHGPWGLLQSLADGVKLMLKEDVIVKKADKVVYVLAPIIAAIPAFMAIAVIPFGPADDQVSIFGHRTAMQLTDLPIAMLYVLAVASVGIYGIVLAGWSSGSTYPLLGGLRSCAQMISYEIAMGAAFASVFLYSGSMSTSKIVEAQADRWFVILLPVSFIIYIVTMVGETNRAPFDMPESEGDLVGGFNTEYSSIKFAMFMLAEYVNMVTVSAVSVTLFLGGWRAPYPISTFWEGANHGWWPMLWFVIKVQLLLFFFIWLRGTLPRVRYDQLMKLGWKVLIPVAVVWLMLVATVRALRNENIAFSNIVLYVAGGVLALLLLSFLFDAFRDRKAKEAAARPAEEPSFDPMAGGFPVPPKPGQSLPPVPRRRPRHERDLVVSGGPDTATESDERGTDGV
;
A
#
# COMPACT_ATOMS: atom_id res chain seq x y z
N MET A 1 -20.99 -38.56 3.10
CA MET A 1 -21.00 -37.32 2.28
C MET A 1 -22.29 -36.57 2.60
N THR A 2 -22.29 -35.82 3.69
CA THR A 2 -23.26 -34.75 3.90
C THR A 2 -22.76 -33.54 3.12
N PRO A 3 -23.58 -32.87 2.30
CA PRO A 3 -23.16 -31.65 1.66
C PRO A 3 -22.85 -30.64 2.77
N ASN A 4 -21.59 -30.22 2.87
CA ASN A 4 -21.18 -29.07 3.66
C ASN A 4 -21.90 -27.85 3.07
N VAL A 5 -23.08 -27.54 3.61
CA VAL A 5 -23.66 -26.22 3.48
C VAL A 5 -22.61 -25.30 4.13
N LEU A 6 -21.84 -24.59 3.30
CA LEU A 6 -21.09 -23.42 3.76
C LEU A 6 -22.09 -22.60 4.56
N ALA A 7 -21.86 -22.48 5.87
CA ALA A 7 -22.79 -21.90 6.81
C ALA A 7 -23.34 -20.61 6.20
N ALA A 8 -24.65 -20.56 5.95
CA ALA A 8 -25.31 -19.29 5.70
C ALA A 8 -25.06 -18.47 6.97
N GLU A 9 -24.19 -17.47 6.88
CA GLU A 9 -23.85 -16.61 8.01
C GLU A 9 -25.14 -15.91 8.44
N ASP A 10 -25.63 -16.24 9.65
CA ASP A 10 -26.84 -15.62 10.18
C ASP A 10 -26.49 -14.23 10.71
N LEU A 11 -26.50 -13.25 9.80
CA LEU A 11 -26.34 -11.81 10.08
C LEU A 11 -27.71 -11.10 10.16
N SER A 12 -28.79 -11.84 10.42
CA SER A 12 -30.17 -11.31 10.43
C SER A 12 -30.42 -10.19 11.45
N MET A 13 -29.54 -10.04 12.44
CA MET A 13 -29.56 -8.94 13.41
C MET A 13 -29.12 -7.58 12.83
N PHE A 14 -28.44 -7.57 11.68
CA PHE A 14 -28.00 -6.34 11.02
C PHE A 14 -29.02 -5.94 9.95
N GLY A 15 -29.37 -4.65 9.90
CA GLY A 15 -30.33 -4.10 8.93
C GLY A 15 -31.80 -4.11 9.37
N THR A 16 -32.11 -4.61 10.56
CA THR A 16 -33.46 -4.50 11.18
C THR A 16 -33.62 -3.25 12.05
N ASP A 17 -32.57 -2.45 12.18
CA ASP A 17 -32.59 -1.20 12.95
C ASP A 17 -33.53 -0.16 12.29
N PRO A 18 -34.30 0.61 13.08
CA PRO A 18 -35.08 1.72 12.55
C PRO A 18 -34.19 2.74 11.80
N TRP A 19 -34.69 3.31 10.70
CA TRP A 19 -33.93 4.25 9.85
C TRP A 19 -33.32 5.43 10.63
N TRP A 20 -34.03 5.94 11.65
CA TRP A 20 -33.55 7.06 12.47
C TRP A 20 -32.36 6.66 13.34
N LEU A 21 -32.32 5.40 13.80
CA LEU A 21 -31.23 4.86 14.60
C LEU A 21 -30.00 4.63 13.72
N VAL A 22 -30.21 4.13 12.49
CA VAL A 22 -29.14 4.03 11.48
C VAL A 22 -28.53 5.41 11.19
N LEU A 23 -29.35 6.46 11.07
CA LEU A 23 -28.87 7.83 10.86
C LEU A 23 -28.05 8.33 12.07
N VAL A 24 -28.54 8.11 13.30
CA VAL A 24 -27.79 8.46 14.52
C VAL A 24 -26.45 7.73 14.59
N LYS A 25 -26.42 6.43 14.29
CA LYS A 25 -25.18 5.65 14.22
C LYS A 25 -24.22 6.17 13.14
N ALA A 26 -24.74 6.52 11.96
CA ALA A 26 -23.92 7.07 10.88
C ALA A 26 -23.29 8.42 11.26
N VAL A 27 -24.09 9.32 11.85
CA VAL A 27 -23.60 10.61 12.36
C VAL A 27 -22.58 10.41 13.48
N PHE A 28 -22.82 9.44 14.38
CA PHE A 28 -21.86 9.08 15.43
C PHE A 28 -20.54 8.56 14.85
N CYS A 29 -20.57 7.65 13.88
CA CYS A 29 -19.36 7.12 13.23
C CYS A 29 -18.58 8.23 12.52
N PHE A 30 -19.29 9.11 11.81
CA PHE A 30 -18.71 10.29 11.17
C PHE A 30 -18.05 11.22 12.20
N ALA A 31 -18.76 11.57 13.28
CA ALA A 31 -18.25 12.43 14.33
C ALA A 31 -17.04 11.80 15.06
N PHE A 32 -17.11 10.50 15.35
CA PHE A 32 -16.02 9.74 15.96
C PHE A 32 -14.76 9.77 15.09
N LEU A 33 -14.90 9.54 13.78
CA LEU A 33 -13.78 9.66 12.84
C LEU A 33 -13.21 11.08 12.82
N MET A 34 -14.05 12.10 12.72
CA MET A 34 -13.61 13.50 12.67
C MET A 34 -12.86 13.91 13.94
N VAL A 35 -13.38 13.54 15.11
CA VAL A 35 -12.69 13.80 16.38
C VAL A 35 -11.35 13.06 16.44
N THR A 36 -11.32 11.79 16.02
CA THR A 36 -10.09 10.98 15.99
C THR A 36 -9.05 11.58 15.06
N VAL A 37 -9.44 12.04 13.87
CA VAL A 37 -8.55 12.70 12.91
C VAL A 37 -8.02 14.03 13.44
N LEU A 38 -8.90 14.90 13.94
CA LEU A 38 -8.50 16.20 14.49
C LEU A 38 -7.53 16.04 15.66
N PHE A 39 -7.80 15.08 16.53
CA PHE A 39 -6.90 14.70 17.62
C PHE A 39 -5.58 14.15 17.11
N SER A 40 -5.60 13.21 16.16
CA SER A 40 -4.41 12.61 15.56
C SER A 40 -3.47 13.65 14.95
N ILE A 41 -4.00 14.70 14.31
CA ILE A 41 -3.19 15.77 13.72
C ILE A 41 -2.45 16.58 14.79
N VAL A 42 -3.13 16.97 15.89
CA VAL A 42 -2.46 17.67 17.00
C VAL A 42 -1.45 16.75 17.68
N TRP A 43 -1.83 15.49 17.88
CA TRP A 43 -1.02 14.48 18.52
C TRP A 43 0.28 14.22 17.73
N GLU A 44 0.18 14.06 16.41
CA GLU A 44 1.32 13.93 15.51
C GLU A 44 2.30 15.10 15.65
N ARG A 45 1.78 16.35 15.60
CA ARG A 45 2.60 17.56 15.77
C ARG A 45 3.34 17.58 17.11
N LYS A 46 2.71 17.09 18.19
CA LYS A 46 3.31 17.04 19.53
C LYS A 46 4.38 15.97 19.65
N VAL A 47 4.07 14.74 19.24
CA VAL A 47 4.98 13.61 19.37
C VAL A 47 6.23 13.83 18.52
N VAL A 48 6.08 14.28 17.26
CA VAL A 48 7.23 14.58 16.39
C VAL A 48 8.05 15.74 16.97
N ALA A 49 7.42 16.76 17.54
CA ALA A 49 8.11 17.84 18.23
C ALA A 49 8.93 17.32 19.42
N TRP A 50 8.35 16.47 20.26
CA TRP A 50 9.03 15.87 21.41
C TRP A 50 10.20 14.97 21.01
N MET A 51 10.05 14.18 19.94
CA MET A 51 11.15 13.39 19.37
C MET A 51 12.32 14.27 18.90
N GLN A 52 12.02 15.48 18.43
CA GLN A 52 13.00 16.47 17.97
C GLN A 52 13.46 17.41 19.08
N LEU A 53 13.15 17.13 20.35
CA LEU A 53 13.47 17.98 21.50
C LEU A 53 12.95 19.44 21.37
N ARG A 54 11.83 19.64 20.67
CA ARG A 54 11.12 20.92 20.58
C ARG A 54 9.71 20.82 21.16
N ILE A 55 9.15 21.96 21.52
CA ILE A 55 7.80 22.03 22.10
C ILE A 55 6.78 22.03 20.96
N GLY A 56 5.81 21.12 21.01
CA GLY A 56 4.67 21.10 20.08
C GLY A 56 3.67 22.24 20.29
N PRO A 57 2.53 22.24 19.58
CA PRO A 57 1.50 23.27 19.73
C PRO A 57 1.04 23.45 21.20
N ASN A 58 1.11 24.68 21.72
CA ASN A 58 0.77 25.03 23.11
C ASN A 58 0.00 26.36 23.26
N ARG A 59 -0.63 26.87 22.19
CA ARG A 59 -1.27 28.20 22.20
C ARG A 59 -2.79 28.15 22.07
N HIS A 60 -3.32 27.47 21.05
CA HIS A 60 -4.76 27.46 20.79
C HIS A 60 -5.48 26.37 21.59
N GLY A 61 -6.05 26.76 22.74
CA GLY A 61 -6.78 25.89 23.67
C GLY A 61 -5.87 25.18 24.70
N PRO A 62 -6.46 24.41 25.65
CA PRO A 62 -5.70 23.64 26.61
C PRO A 62 -4.79 22.65 25.87
N TRP A 63 -3.49 22.74 26.12
CA TRP A 63 -2.45 22.00 25.42
C TRP A 63 -2.49 22.10 23.88
N GLY A 64 -3.07 23.14 23.29
CA GLY A 64 -3.10 23.28 21.82
C GLY A 64 -4.10 22.37 21.10
N LEU A 65 -5.04 21.73 21.81
CA LEU A 65 -6.03 20.81 21.22
C LEU A 65 -6.95 21.46 20.17
N LEU A 66 -7.18 22.78 20.27
CA LEU A 66 -8.05 23.50 19.33
C LEU A 66 -7.31 23.90 18.04
N GLN A 67 -6.03 23.59 17.89
CA GLN A 67 -5.25 23.95 16.72
C GLN A 67 -5.82 23.36 15.42
N SER A 68 -6.13 22.06 15.39
CA SER A 68 -6.66 21.41 14.18
C SER A 68 -8.00 22.01 13.75
N LEU A 69 -8.83 22.42 14.72
CA LEU A 69 -10.10 23.10 14.44
C LEU A 69 -9.86 24.47 13.80
N ALA A 70 -8.91 25.25 14.33
CA ALA A 70 -8.54 26.55 13.75
C ALA A 70 -7.96 26.40 12.33
N ASP A 71 -7.16 25.36 12.09
CA ASP A 71 -6.62 25.05 10.76
C ASP A 71 -7.74 24.68 9.77
N GLY A 72 -8.76 23.93 10.23
CA GLY A 72 -9.95 23.61 9.43
C GLY A 72 -10.75 24.86 9.04
N VAL A 73 -11.06 25.72 10.01
CA VAL A 73 -11.77 27.00 9.76
C VAL A 73 -10.98 27.88 8.80
N LYS A 74 -9.66 27.97 8.98
CA LYS A 74 -8.77 28.70 8.06
C LYS A 74 -8.90 28.17 6.63
N LEU A 75 -8.89 26.86 6.43
CA LEU A 75 -9.00 26.27 5.10
C LEU A 75 -10.37 26.53 4.46
N MET A 76 -11.45 26.61 5.23
CA MET A 76 -12.78 26.96 4.71
C MET A 76 -12.90 28.43 4.29
N LEU A 77 -12.23 29.34 5.02
CA LEU A 77 -12.22 30.78 4.71
C LEU A 77 -11.19 31.17 3.65
N LYS A 78 -10.25 30.27 3.35
CA LYS A 78 -9.21 30.51 2.36
C LYS A 78 -9.81 30.57 0.96
N GLU A 79 -9.25 31.43 0.11
CA GLU A 79 -9.67 31.56 -1.28
C GLU A 79 -9.51 30.23 -2.04
N ASP A 80 -10.59 29.82 -2.68
CA ASP A 80 -10.63 28.63 -3.51
C ASP A 80 -10.34 28.99 -4.98
N VAL A 81 -9.16 28.62 -5.46
CA VAL A 81 -8.68 28.94 -6.80
C VAL A 81 -8.87 27.73 -7.73
N ILE A 82 -9.42 27.99 -8.91
CA ILE A 82 -9.52 27.00 -9.99
C ILE A 82 -8.55 27.39 -11.11
N VAL A 83 -7.64 26.49 -11.45
CA VAL A 83 -6.62 26.71 -12.48
C VAL A 83 -7.27 26.84 -13.85
N LYS A 84 -6.81 27.80 -14.67
CA LYS A 84 -7.42 28.08 -15.99
C LYS A 84 -7.33 26.93 -17.00
N LYS A 85 -6.27 26.13 -16.93
CA LYS A 85 -6.02 24.96 -17.80
C LYS A 85 -6.60 23.65 -17.27
N ALA A 86 -7.18 23.66 -16.07
CA ALA A 86 -7.73 22.46 -15.45
C ALA A 86 -9.07 22.05 -16.05
N ASP A 87 -9.34 20.74 -16.08
CA ASP A 87 -10.69 20.23 -16.35
C ASP A 87 -11.58 20.49 -15.14
N LYS A 88 -12.52 21.45 -15.26
CA LYS A 88 -13.29 21.94 -14.11
C LYS A 88 -14.13 20.88 -13.41
N VAL A 89 -14.68 19.93 -14.18
CA VAL A 89 -15.59 18.92 -13.64
C VAL A 89 -14.81 17.93 -12.80
N VAL A 90 -13.77 17.33 -13.37
CA VAL A 90 -12.93 16.35 -12.67
C VAL A 90 -12.15 17.03 -11.54
N TYR A 91 -11.73 18.28 -11.71
CA TYR A 91 -11.02 19.03 -10.68
C TYR A 91 -11.85 19.19 -9.39
N VAL A 92 -13.16 19.41 -9.50
CA VAL A 92 -14.06 19.52 -8.34
C VAL A 92 -14.48 18.15 -7.80
N LEU A 93 -14.66 17.15 -8.67
CA LEU A 93 -15.10 15.80 -8.27
C LEU A 93 -13.99 14.96 -7.64
N ALA A 94 -12.73 15.13 -8.04
CA ALA A 94 -11.62 14.29 -7.57
C ALA A 94 -11.46 14.27 -6.03
N PRO A 95 -11.50 15.40 -5.29
CA PRO A 95 -11.48 15.37 -3.83
C PRO A 95 -12.67 14.64 -3.20
N ILE A 96 -13.85 14.74 -3.83
CA ILE A 96 -15.08 14.08 -3.34
C ILE A 96 -14.95 12.56 -3.51
N ILE A 97 -14.42 12.13 -4.66
CA ILE A 97 -14.14 10.72 -4.96
C ILE A 97 -13.08 10.15 -4.02
N ALA A 98 -12.11 10.94 -3.55
CA ALA A 98 -11.15 10.50 -2.53
C ALA A 98 -11.77 10.44 -1.13
N ALA A 99 -12.59 11.43 -0.76
CA ALA A 99 -13.11 11.55 0.61
C ALA A 99 -14.25 10.58 0.92
N ILE A 100 -15.23 10.41 0.02
CA ILE A 100 -16.40 9.56 0.27
C ILE A 100 -16.00 8.12 0.64
N PRO A 101 -15.12 7.44 -0.14
CA PRO A 101 -14.71 6.09 0.19
C PRO A 101 -14.01 5.98 1.54
N ALA A 102 -13.18 6.97 1.90
CA ALA A 102 -12.49 6.99 3.19
C ALA A 102 -13.49 6.94 4.37
N PHE A 103 -14.62 7.66 4.27
CA PHE A 103 -15.68 7.60 5.28
C PHE A 103 -16.53 6.34 5.21
N MET A 104 -16.74 5.79 4.01
CA MET A 104 -17.56 4.59 3.82
C MET A 104 -16.96 3.35 4.49
N ALA A 105 -15.62 3.21 4.47
CA ALA A 105 -14.94 2.03 5.00
C ALA A 105 -15.18 1.76 6.50
N ILE A 106 -15.45 2.81 7.31
CA ILE A 106 -15.72 2.66 8.75
C ILE A 106 -17.05 1.96 9.05
N ALA A 107 -17.97 1.92 8.09
CA ALA A 107 -19.33 1.41 8.28
C ALA A 107 -19.35 -0.05 8.73
N VAL A 108 -18.33 -0.82 8.34
CA VAL A 108 -18.27 -2.27 8.56
C VAL A 108 -17.32 -2.64 9.71
N ILE A 109 -16.81 -1.66 10.45
CA ILE A 109 -15.86 -1.89 11.54
C ILE A 109 -16.62 -2.08 12.87
N PRO A 110 -16.43 -3.22 13.57
CA PRO A 110 -17.08 -3.46 14.86
C PRO A 110 -16.38 -2.72 16.01
N PHE A 111 -17.12 -1.84 16.69
CA PHE A 111 -16.65 -1.15 17.90
C PHE A 111 -16.94 -1.94 19.20
N GLY A 112 -17.75 -2.98 19.13
CA GLY A 112 -18.11 -3.80 20.28
C GLY A 112 -18.78 -5.13 19.89
N PRO A 113 -19.12 -5.97 20.88
CA PRO A 113 -19.74 -7.27 20.66
C PRO A 113 -21.05 -7.15 19.89
N ALA A 114 -21.31 -8.08 18.98
CA ALA A 114 -22.61 -8.19 18.33
C ALA A 114 -23.69 -8.63 19.35
N ASP A 115 -23.34 -9.54 20.25
CA ASP A 115 -24.25 -10.15 21.22
C ASP A 115 -24.58 -9.26 22.43
N ASP A 116 -23.67 -8.33 22.80
CA ASP A 116 -23.88 -7.39 23.92
C ASP A 116 -24.42 -6.05 23.39
N GLN A 117 -25.69 -6.09 22.99
CA GLN A 117 -26.37 -4.94 22.42
C GLN A 117 -26.50 -3.81 23.44
N VAL A 118 -25.92 -2.66 23.12
CA VAL A 118 -26.03 -1.47 23.97
C VAL A 118 -27.40 -0.84 23.76
N SER A 119 -28.05 -0.49 24.87
CA SER A 119 -29.32 0.24 24.83
C SER A 119 -29.07 1.71 24.48
N ILE A 120 -29.48 2.13 23.29
CA ILE A 120 -29.55 3.53 22.87
C ILE A 120 -31.03 3.93 22.91
N PHE A 121 -31.41 4.81 23.83
CA PHE A 121 -32.80 5.30 23.99
C PHE A 121 -33.85 4.17 24.06
N GLY A 122 -33.54 3.07 24.74
CA GLY A 122 -34.45 1.92 24.89
C GLY A 122 -34.38 0.88 23.75
N HIS A 123 -33.69 1.15 22.65
CA HIS A 123 -33.42 0.19 21.58
C HIS A 123 -32.05 -0.47 21.79
N ARG A 124 -32.03 -1.80 21.84
CA ARG A 124 -30.79 -2.57 21.92
C ARG A 124 -30.23 -2.75 20.52
N THR A 125 -29.04 -2.22 20.26
CA THR A 125 -28.42 -2.33 18.94
C THR A 125 -26.92 -2.64 19.06
N ALA A 126 -26.38 -3.36 18.09
CA ALA A 126 -24.95 -3.67 18.04
C ALA A 126 -24.13 -2.39 17.82
N MET A 127 -22.92 -2.34 18.40
CA MET A 127 -21.94 -1.24 18.23
C MET A 127 -21.22 -1.32 16.86
N GLN A 128 -21.98 -1.57 15.80
CA GLN A 128 -21.53 -1.63 14.42
C GLN A 128 -22.65 -1.05 13.55
N LEU A 129 -22.29 -0.32 12.49
CA LEU A 129 -23.29 0.31 11.62
C LEU A 129 -23.96 -0.73 10.71
N THR A 130 -23.16 -1.56 10.06
CA THR A 130 -23.64 -2.71 9.28
C THR A 130 -22.59 -3.80 9.23
N ASP A 131 -22.99 -5.05 9.03
CA ASP A 131 -22.09 -6.14 8.70
C ASP A 131 -22.56 -6.84 7.44
N LEU A 132 -21.61 -7.27 6.61
CA LEU A 132 -21.86 -7.93 5.33
C LEU A 132 -21.04 -9.22 5.30
N PRO A 133 -21.55 -10.31 4.71
CA PRO A 133 -20.74 -11.53 4.53
C PRO A 133 -19.42 -11.29 3.80
N ILE A 134 -19.41 -10.27 2.93
CA ILE A 134 -18.26 -9.82 2.12
C ILE A 134 -17.67 -8.50 2.64
N ALA A 135 -17.80 -8.19 3.93
CA ALA A 135 -17.37 -6.94 4.56
C ALA A 135 -15.94 -6.52 4.17
N MET A 136 -14.99 -7.45 4.21
CA MET A 136 -13.61 -7.12 3.88
C MET A 136 -13.35 -6.88 2.39
N LEU A 137 -14.12 -7.51 1.50
CA LEU A 137 -14.07 -7.21 0.06
C LEU A 137 -14.65 -5.82 -0.22
N TYR A 138 -15.69 -5.42 0.54
CA TYR A 138 -16.20 -4.05 0.49
C TYR A 138 -15.13 -3.03 0.89
N VAL A 139 -14.38 -3.27 1.98
CA VAL A 139 -13.28 -2.39 2.40
C VAL A 139 -12.22 -2.25 1.30
N LEU A 140 -11.80 -3.36 0.69
CA LEU A 140 -10.86 -3.33 -0.43
C LEU A 140 -11.41 -2.53 -1.62
N ALA A 141 -12.65 -2.80 -2.04
CA ALA A 141 -13.26 -2.10 -3.18
C ALA A 141 -13.37 -0.59 -2.95
N VAL A 142 -13.74 -0.19 -1.73
CA VAL A 142 -13.84 1.22 -1.35
C VAL A 142 -12.45 1.87 -1.30
N ALA A 143 -11.43 1.17 -0.78
CA ALA A 143 -10.04 1.66 -0.83
C ALA A 143 -9.56 1.89 -2.27
N SER A 144 -9.80 0.94 -3.18
CA SER A 144 -9.44 1.08 -4.59
C SER A 144 -10.10 2.30 -5.26
N VAL A 145 -11.35 2.62 -4.90
CA VAL A 145 -12.05 3.82 -5.42
C VAL A 145 -11.37 5.11 -4.94
N GLY A 146 -10.85 5.14 -3.71
CA GLY A 146 -10.13 6.29 -3.17
C GLY A 146 -8.87 6.65 -3.98
N ILE A 147 -8.15 5.64 -4.49
CA ILE A 147 -6.94 5.80 -5.33
C ILE A 147 -7.25 6.58 -6.61
N TYR A 148 -8.42 6.35 -7.23
CA TYR A 148 -8.84 7.09 -8.42
C TYR A 148 -8.95 8.58 -8.16
N GLY A 149 -9.37 9.00 -6.96
CA GLY A 149 -9.44 10.41 -6.59
C GLY A 149 -8.08 11.11 -6.72
N ILE A 150 -6.99 10.46 -6.32
CA ILE A 150 -5.62 11.01 -6.39
C ILE A 150 -5.12 11.12 -7.83
N VAL A 151 -5.41 10.12 -8.68
CA VAL A 151 -5.02 10.14 -10.11
C VAL A 151 -5.78 11.20 -10.88
N LEU A 152 -7.10 11.25 -10.68
CA LEU A 152 -7.98 12.21 -11.33
C LEU A 152 -7.61 13.64 -10.91
N ALA A 153 -7.16 13.85 -9.68
CA ALA A 153 -6.63 15.13 -9.22
C ALA A 153 -5.37 15.54 -9.98
N GLY A 154 -4.41 14.62 -10.11
CA GLY A 154 -3.17 14.86 -10.87
C GLY A 154 -3.44 15.18 -12.33
N TRP A 155 -4.36 14.45 -12.98
CA TRP A 155 -4.73 14.66 -14.38
C TRP A 155 -5.54 15.93 -14.63
N SER A 156 -6.57 16.19 -13.81
CA SER A 156 -7.46 17.35 -13.99
C SER A 156 -6.78 18.68 -13.74
N SER A 157 -5.64 18.69 -13.05
CA SER A 157 -4.82 19.87 -12.77
C SER A 157 -4.31 20.61 -14.01
N GLY A 158 -4.23 19.93 -15.17
CA GLY A 158 -3.77 20.53 -16.43
C GLY A 158 -2.26 20.80 -16.50
N SER A 159 -1.47 20.21 -15.60
CA SER A 159 0.01 20.31 -15.55
C SER A 159 0.65 18.92 -15.56
N THR A 160 1.79 18.77 -16.24
CA THR A 160 2.50 17.48 -16.37
C THR A 160 3.15 17.04 -15.06
N TYR A 161 3.55 17.98 -14.20
CA TYR A 161 4.21 17.69 -12.94
C TYR A 161 3.29 17.01 -11.91
N PRO A 162 2.10 17.56 -11.58
CA PRO A 162 1.09 16.88 -10.77
C PRO A 162 0.67 15.52 -11.33
N LEU A 163 0.56 15.40 -12.65
CA LEU A 163 0.20 14.15 -13.31
C LEU A 163 1.25 13.05 -13.05
N LEU A 164 2.55 13.36 -13.18
CA LEU A 164 3.62 12.41 -12.86
C LEU A 164 3.60 11.99 -11.38
N GLY A 165 3.35 12.93 -10.46
CA GLY A 165 3.19 12.64 -9.04
C GLY A 165 1.99 11.72 -8.76
N GLY A 166 0.83 12.02 -9.37
CA GLY A 166 -0.39 11.21 -9.24
C GLY A 166 -0.26 9.80 -9.83
N LEU A 167 0.39 9.64 -10.99
CA LEU A 167 0.63 8.34 -11.61
C LEU A 167 1.54 7.44 -10.75
N ARG A 168 2.58 8.01 -10.16
CA ARG A 168 3.47 7.28 -9.24
C ARG A 168 2.76 6.87 -7.96
N SER A 169 1.98 7.77 -7.38
CA SER A 169 1.12 7.48 -6.22
C SER A 169 0.20 6.29 -6.50
N CYS A 170 -0.47 6.29 -7.65
CA CYS A 170 -1.36 5.22 -8.07
C CYS A 170 -0.64 3.88 -8.25
N ALA A 171 0.49 3.87 -8.97
CA ALA A 171 1.29 2.67 -9.15
C ALA A 171 1.76 2.08 -7.82
N GLN A 172 2.10 2.95 -6.84
CA GLN A 172 2.41 2.54 -5.49
C GLN A 172 1.19 1.93 -4.80
N MET A 173 0.10 2.68 -4.63
CA MET A 173 -1.06 2.22 -3.86
C MET A 173 -1.60 0.89 -4.41
N ILE A 174 -1.76 0.76 -5.73
CA ILE A 174 -2.20 -0.49 -6.37
C ILE A 174 -1.24 -1.66 -6.07
N SER A 175 0.07 -1.44 -6.14
CA SER A 175 1.06 -2.50 -5.90
C SER A 175 1.00 -3.01 -4.45
N TYR A 176 0.78 -2.10 -3.50
CA TYR A 176 0.69 -2.44 -2.07
C TYR A 176 -0.68 -2.99 -1.69
N GLU A 177 -1.75 -2.61 -2.40
CA GLU A 177 -3.09 -3.16 -2.25
C GLU A 177 -3.14 -4.65 -2.62
N ILE A 178 -2.42 -5.08 -3.67
CA ILE A 178 -2.30 -6.50 -4.03
C ILE A 178 -1.63 -7.29 -2.90
N ALA A 179 -0.53 -6.78 -2.34
CA ALA A 179 0.15 -7.43 -1.21
C ALA A 179 -0.72 -7.45 0.06
N MET A 180 -1.48 -6.38 0.32
CA MET A 180 -2.45 -6.28 1.41
C MET A 180 -3.57 -7.32 1.26
N GLY A 181 -4.14 -7.47 0.06
CA GLY A 181 -5.16 -8.48 -0.25
C GLY A 181 -4.66 -9.91 -0.06
N ALA A 182 -3.40 -10.20 -0.44
CA ALA A 182 -2.78 -11.50 -0.20
C ALA A 182 -2.59 -11.77 1.31
N ALA A 183 -2.25 -10.75 2.11
CA ALA A 183 -2.18 -10.88 3.56
C ALA A 183 -3.56 -11.18 4.19
N PHE A 184 -4.62 -10.55 3.68
CA PHE A 184 -6.00 -10.81 4.12
C PHE A 184 -6.50 -12.21 3.80
N ALA A 185 -6.13 -12.77 2.64
CA ALA A 185 -6.53 -14.12 2.27
C ALA A 185 -6.13 -15.17 3.32
N SER A 186 -4.97 -15.00 3.96
CA SER A 186 -4.53 -15.89 5.04
C SER A 186 -5.43 -15.80 6.28
N VAL A 187 -5.94 -14.60 6.58
CA VAL A 187 -6.87 -14.37 7.68
C VAL A 187 -8.22 -15.02 7.37
N PHE A 188 -8.74 -14.86 6.15
CA PHE A 188 -10.02 -15.45 5.74
C PHE A 188 -10.01 -16.98 5.77
N LEU A 189 -8.90 -17.60 5.38
CA LEU A 189 -8.75 -19.06 5.48
C LEU A 189 -8.76 -19.56 6.93
N TYR A 190 -8.25 -18.76 7.86
CA TYR A 190 -8.21 -19.14 9.27
C TYR A 190 -9.54 -18.88 9.99
N SER A 191 -10.16 -17.72 9.75
CA SER A 191 -11.48 -17.35 10.31
C SER A 191 -12.63 -18.15 9.69
N GLY A 192 -12.51 -18.56 8.42
CA GLY A 192 -13.59 -19.21 7.67
C GLY A 192 -14.70 -18.26 7.22
N SER A 193 -14.49 -16.95 7.35
CA SER A 193 -15.47 -15.89 7.04
C SER A 193 -14.76 -14.60 6.60
N MET A 194 -15.44 -13.79 5.79
CA MET A 194 -15.00 -12.44 5.40
C MET A 194 -15.79 -11.32 6.10
N SER A 195 -16.73 -11.67 6.98
CA SER A 195 -17.44 -10.73 7.88
C SER A 195 -16.50 -10.26 8.99
N THR A 196 -16.53 -8.96 9.31
CA THR A 196 -15.65 -8.37 10.33
C THR A 196 -16.03 -8.82 11.73
N SER A 197 -17.32 -8.99 12.01
CA SER A 197 -17.79 -9.47 13.32
C SER A 197 -17.34 -10.92 13.56
N LYS A 198 -17.52 -11.81 12.57
CA LYS A 198 -17.10 -13.21 12.63
C LYS A 198 -15.59 -13.38 12.73
N ILE A 199 -14.82 -12.53 12.05
CA ILE A 199 -13.36 -12.53 12.21
C ILE A 199 -12.97 -12.19 13.66
N VAL A 200 -13.59 -11.20 14.29
CA VAL A 200 -13.30 -10.85 15.69
C VAL A 200 -13.76 -11.94 16.67
N GLU A 201 -14.88 -12.61 16.39
CA GLU A 201 -15.33 -13.79 17.16
C GLU A 201 -14.33 -14.95 17.06
N ALA A 202 -13.79 -15.23 15.87
CA ALA A 202 -12.79 -16.28 15.65
C ALA A 202 -11.46 -16.00 16.38
N GLN A 203 -11.22 -14.77 16.82
CA GLN A 203 -10.07 -14.36 17.63
C GLN A 203 -10.29 -14.53 19.14
N ALA A 204 -11.34 -15.24 19.56
CA ALA A 204 -11.68 -15.40 20.96
C ALA A 204 -10.60 -16.12 21.79
N ASP A 205 -10.01 -17.18 21.23
CA ASP A 205 -8.97 -17.98 21.88
C ASP A 205 -7.58 -17.32 21.75
N ARG A 206 -7.18 -16.94 20.52
CA ARG A 206 -5.88 -16.34 20.24
C ARG A 206 -5.99 -15.26 19.18
N TRP A 207 -5.23 -14.20 19.36
CA TRP A 207 -5.12 -13.12 18.37
C TRP A 207 -4.37 -13.60 17.13
N PHE A 208 -4.83 -13.14 15.96
CA PHE A 208 -4.21 -13.55 14.71
C PHE A 208 -2.82 -12.95 14.51
N VAL A 209 -2.43 -11.91 15.25
CA VAL A 209 -1.05 -11.43 15.26
C VAL A 209 -0.04 -12.53 15.67
N ILE A 210 -0.44 -13.44 16.58
CA ILE A 210 0.43 -14.54 17.05
C ILE A 210 0.40 -15.70 16.06
N LEU A 211 -0.78 -15.99 15.48
CA LEU A 211 -0.97 -17.13 14.59
C LEU A 211 -0.50 -16.86 13.15
N LEU A 212 -0.66 -15.62 12.68
CA LEU A 212 -0.35 -15.17 11.33
C LEU A 212 0.63 -13.98 11.36
N PRO A 213 1.83 -14.14 11.96
CA PRO A 213 2.78 -13.03 12.13
C PRO A 213 3.30 -12.50 10.79
N VAL A 214 3.48 -13.37 9.80
CA VAL A 214 3.93 -12.95 8.46
C VAL A 214 2.86 -12.10 7.76
N SER A 215 1.59 -12.53 7.80
CA SER A 215 0.47 -11.73 7.28
C SER A 215 0.37 -10.38 8.00
N PHE A 216 0.56 -10.35 9.31
CA PHE A 216 0.54 -9.12 10.09
C PHE A 216 1.68 -8.17 9.68
N ILE A 217 2.91 -8.66 9.56
CA ILE A 217 4.06 -7.84 9.16
C ILE A 217 3.86 -7.29 7.75
N ILE A 218 3.42 -8.12 6.80
CA ILE A 218 3.11 -7.67 5.44
C ILE A 218 2.05 -6.60 5.48
N TYR A 219 0.97 -6.81 6.25
CA TYR A 219 -0.09 -5.84 6.42
C TYR A 219 0.40 -4.51 7.00
N ILE A 220 1.23 -4.53 8.03
CA ILE A 220 1.83 -3.32 8.63
C ILE A 220 2.66 -2.55 7.60
N VAL A 221 3.42 -3.24 6.75
CA VAL A 221 4.19 -2.56 5.69
C VAL A 221 3.26 -2.01 4.61
N THR A 222 2.22 -2.75 4.22
CA THR A 222 1.30 -2.35 3.15
C THR A 222 0.36 -1.22 3.56
N MET A 223 -0.10 -1.19 4.81
CA MET A 223 -0.94 -0.08 5.31
C MET A 223 -0.19 1.26 5.33
N VAL A 224 1.13 1.24 5.53
CA VAL A 224 1.97 2.44 5.40
C VAL A 224 2.09 2.86 3.94
N GLY A 225 2.22 1.89 3.02
CA GLY A 225 2.25 2.16 1.58
C GLY A 225 0.94 2.74 1.04
N GLU A 226 -0.19 2.28 1.57
CA GLU A 226 -1.54 2.70 1.19
C GLU A 226 -1.89 4.11 1.66
N THR A 227 -1.40 4.50 2.84
CA THR A 227 -1.69 5.81 3.45
C THR A 227 -0.79 6.93 2.97
N ASN A 228 0.17 6.63 2.08
CA ASN A 228 1.13 7.59 1.53
C ASN A 228 1.87 8.41 2.62
N ARG A 229 2.15 7.79 3.77
CA ARG A 229 2.87 8.45 4.87
C ARG A 229 4.33 8.08 4.88
N ALA A 230 5.16 9.01 5.38
CA ALA A 230 6.59 8.79 5.54
C ALA A 230 6.82 7.52 6.38
N PRO A 231 7.67 6.59 5.92
CA PRO A 231 8.71 6.71 4.89
C PRO A 231 8.28 6.53 3.41
N PHE A 232 7.00 6.24 3.14
CA PHE A 232 6.44 5.91 1.82
C PHE A 232 5.55 7.05 1.24
N ASP A 233 5.96 8.30 1.44
CA ASP A 233 5.22 9.53 1.09
C ASP A 233 5.48 10.04 -0.34
N MET A 234 5.51 9.14 -1.34
CA MET A 234 5.77 9.51 -2.75
C MET A 234 4.88 10.65 -3.31
N PRO A 235 3.60 10.80 -2.93
CA PRO A 235 2.75 11.86 -3.46
C PRO A 235 3.02 13.25 -2.84
N GLU A 236 3.62 13.28 -1.65
CA GLU A 236 3.91 14.51 -0.88
C GLU A 236 5.41 14.88 -0.93
N SER A 237 6.27 13.99 -1.43
CA SER A 237 7.72 14.13 -1.40
C SER A 237 8.23 15.31 -2.24
N GLU A 238 8.35 16.48 -1.60
CA GLU A 238 8.95 17.70 -2.16
C GLU A 238 10.36 17.51 -2.73
N GLY A 239 11.10 16.51 -2.23
CA GLY A 239 12.50 16.28 -2.56
C GLY A 239 12.76 15.39 -3.77
N ASP A 240 11.74 14.74 -4.33
CA ASP A 240 11.87 13.92 -5.55
C ASP A 240 11.20 14.64 -6.73
N LEU A 241 9.87 14.61 -6.78
CA LEU A 241 9.06 15.27 -7.81
C LEU A 241 7.94 16.08 -7.14
N VAL A 242 7.44 17.08 -7.87
CA VAL A 242 6.34 17.97 -7.45
C VAL A 242 5.16 17.17 -6.85
N GLY A 243 4.67 17.61 -5.69
CA GLY A 243 3.68 16.88 -4.90
C GLY A 243 2.28 16.85 -5.52
N GLY A 244 2.02 15.83 -6.36
CA GLY A 244 0.72 15.41 -6.92
C GLY A 244 -0.43 16.42 -6.82
N PHE A 245 -1.44 16.10 -6.02
CA PHE A 245 -2.62 16.97 -5.81
C PHE A 245 -2.34 18.19 -4.91
N ASN A 246 -1.17 18.29 -4.28
CA ASN A 246 -0.88 19.36 -3.33
C ASN A 246 -0.57 20.70 -3.99
N THR A 247 -0.24 20.72 -5.28
CA THR A 247 0.31 21.93 -5.92
C THR A 247 -0.73 22.87 -6.49
N GLU A 248 -1.79 22.34 -7.08
CA GLU A 248 -2.80 23.16 -7.77
C GLU A 248 -4.03 23.42 -6.89
N TYR A 249 -4.32 22.52 -5.94
CA TYR A 249 -5.50 22.61 -5.09
C TYR A 249 -5.33 23.62 -3.94
N SER A 250 -6.36 24.45 -3.72
CA SER A 250 -6.44 25.39 -2.59
C SER A 250 -7.66 25.11 -1.70
N SER A 251 -7.71 25.81 -0.55
CA SER A 251 -8.89 25.91 0.32
C SER A 251 -9.48 24.53 0.70
N ILE A 252 -10.80 24.38 0.60
CA ILE A 252 -11.56 23.20 0.98
C ILE A 252 -11.22 21.97 0.13
N LYS A 253 -10.91 22.14 -1.16
CA LYS A 253 -10.59 21.01 -2.04
C LYS A 253 -9.28 20.34 -1.64
N PHE A 254 -8.27 21.15 -1.32
CA PHE A 254 -7.03 20.66 -0.72
C PHE A 254 -7.30 20.00 0.64
N ALA A 255 -8.11 20.64 1.49
CA ALA A 255 -8.45 20.12 2.80
C ALA A 255 -9.13 18.73 2.71
N MET A 256 -9.98 18.50 1.71
CA MET A 256 -10.64 17.21 1.49
C MET A 256 -9.65 16.08 1.17
N PHE A 257 -8.61 16.32 0.35
CA PHE A 257 -7.60 15.30 0.11
C PHE A 257 -6.80 14.96 1.37
N MET A 258 -6.32 15.99 2.08
CA MET A 258 -5.62 15.77 3.33
C MET A 258 -6.50 15.06 4.35
N LEU A 259 -7.77 15.45 4.45
CA LEU A 259 -8.75 14.80 5.31
C LEU A 259 -8.93 13.32 4.93
N ALA A 260 -9.07 13.02 3.64
CA ALA A 260 -9.20 11.66 3.13
C ALA A 260 -8.00 10.78 3.51
N GLU A 261 -6.77 11.29 3.38
CA GLU A 261 -5.57 10.56 3.80
C GLU A 261 -5.55 10.27 5.30
N TYR A 262 -5.88 11.25 6.15
CA TYR A 262 -5.95 11.04 7.59
C TYR A 262 -7.09 10.09 8.00
N VAL A 263 -8.24 10.17 7.34
CA VAL A 263 -9.35 9.22 7.56
C VAL A 263 -8.94 7.82 7.11
N ASN A 264 -8.23 7.68 5.99
CA ASN A 264 -7.71 6.40 5.53
C ASN A 264 -6.71 5.82 6.54
N MET A 265 -5.84 6.65 7.13
CA MET A 265 -4.91 6.23 8.18
C MET A 265 -5.63 5.65 9.43
N VAL A 266 -6.72 6.29 9.86
CA VAL A 266 -7.56 5.76 10.94
C VAL A 266 -8.24 4.46 10.50
N THR A 267 -8.71 4.39 9.26
CA THR A 267 -9.40 3.22 8.70
C THR A 267 -8.49 2.00 8.59
N VAL A 268 -7.29 2.12 8.00
CA VAL A 268 -6.36 0.99 7.92
C VAL A 268 -5.87 0.56 9.30
N SER A 269 -5.73 1.50 10.24
CA SER A 269 -5.43 1.15 11.64
C SER A 269 -6.57 0.36 12.27
N ALA A 270 -7.81 0.79 12.04
CA ALA A 270 -9.01 0.10 12.52
C ALA A 270 -9.13 -1.31 11.90
N VAL A 271 -8.85 -1.47 10.61
CA VAL A 271 -8.80 -2.77 9.92
C VAL A 271 -7.69 -3.66 10.49
N SER A 272 -6.52 -3.11 10.80
CA SER A 272 -5.46 -3.87 11.49
C SER A 272 -5.94 -4.43 12.83
N VAL A 273 -6.67 -3.60 13.59
CA VAL A 273 -7.15 -3.95 14.92
C VAL A 273 -8.18 -5.06 14.84
N THR A 274 -9.12 -4.96 13.89
CA THR A 274 -10.16 -5.98 13.68
C THR A 274 -9.59 -7.29 13.16
N LEU A 275 -8.64 -7.27 12.23
CA LEU A 275 -8.12 -8.49 11.60
C LEU A 275 -7.05 -9.20 12.42
N PHE A 276 -6.20 -8.48 13.16
CA PHE A 276 -5.02 -9.08 13.79
C PHE A 276 -4.98 -8.96 15.31
N LEU A 277 -5.52 -7.87 15.88
CA LEU A 277 -5.38 -7.54 17.29
C LEU A 277 -6.65 -7.83 18.12
N GLY A 278 -7.53 -8.73 17.66
CA GLY A 278 -8.70 -9.15 18.45
C GLY A 278 -9.84 -8.12 18.48
N GLY A 279 -9.85 -7.14 17.58
CA GLY A 279 -10.90 -6.11 17.52
C GLY A 279 -11.10 -5.37 18.84
N TRP A 280 -12.35 -5.33 19.29
CA TRP A 280 -12.78 -4.71 20.54
C TRP A 280 -12.47 -5.52 21.81
N ARG A 281 -12.00 -6.77 21.69
CA ARG A 281 -11.75 -7.64 22.85
C ARG A 281 -10.57 -7.14 23.68
N ALA A 282 -10.65 -7.27 25.00
CA ALA A 282 -9.55 -6.89 25.88
C ALA A 282 -8.24 -7.68 25.58
N PRO A 283 -7.05 -7.06 25.72
CA PRO A 283 -5.77 -7.75 25.62
C PRO A 283 -5.61 -8.89 26.62
N TYR A 284 -5.01 -10.00 26.19
CA TYR A 284 -4.50 -11.01 27.13
C TYR A 284 -3.36 -10.37 27.95
N PRO A 285 -3.33 -10.43 29.30
CA PRO A 285 -4.12 -11.27 30.22
C PRO A 285 -5.28 -10.56 30.95
N ILE A 286 -5.60 -9.30 30.62
CA ILE A 286 -6.65 -8.51 31.29
C ILE A 286 -8.02 -9.18 31.13
N SER A 287 -8.26 -9.83 29.99
CA SER A 287 -9.47 -10.62 29.75
C SER A 287 -9.65 -11.83 30.68
N THR A 288 -8.57 -12.33 31.30
CA THR A 288 -8.61 -13.47 32.23
C THR A 288 -8.81 -13.02 33.69
N PHE A 289 -8.32 -11.83 34.04
CA PHE A 289 -8.45 -11.30 35.40
C PHE A 289 -9.73 -10.48 35.61
N TRP A 290 -10.34 -9.96 34.55
CA TRP A 290 -11.52 -9.13 34.62
C TRP A 290 -12.61 -9.59 33.64
N GLU A 291 -13.56 -10.37 34.14
CA GLU A 291 -14.70 -10.88 33.35
C GLU A 291 -15.55 -9.74 32.75
N GLY A 292 -15.63 -8.60 33.43
CA GLY A 292 -16.33 -7.40 32.97
C GLY A 292 -15.64 -6.61 31.85
N ALA A 293 -14.39 -6.94 31.49
CA ALA A 293 -13.59 -6.14 30.55
C ALA A 293 -14.16 -6.10 29.11
N ASN A 294 -15.04 -7.04 28.77
CA ASN A 294 -15.66 -7.18 27.45
C ASN A 294 -17.15 -6.80 27.43
N HIS A 295 -17.69 -6.23 28.51
CA HIS A 295 -19.11 -5.90 28.64
C HIS A 295 -19.37 -4.39 28.58
N GLY A 296 -20.54 -4.01 28.07
CA GLY A 296 -21.01 -2.62 28.00
C GLY A 296 -20.15 -1.76 27.08
N TRP A 297 -19.64 -0.63 27.59
CA TRP A 297 -18.86 0.34 26.81
C TRP A 297 -17.34 0.12 26.81
N TRP A 298 -16.84 -0.83 27.61
CA TRP A 298 -15.40 -1.17 27.68
C TRP A 298 -14.81 -1.68 26.36
N PRO A 299 -15.51 -2.51 25.56
CA PRO A 299 -15.05 -2.92 24.24
C PRO A 299 -14.64 -1.76 23.32
N MET A 300 -15.44 -0.68 23.31
CA MET A 300 -15.16 0.51 22.52
C MET A 300 -13.86 1.18 22.98
N LEU A 301 -13.62 1.25 24.29
CA LEU A 301 -12.39 1.82 24.85
C LEU A 301 -11.16 1.02 24.39
N TRP A 302 -11.22 -0.32 24.48
CA TRP A 302 -10.11 -1.17 24.02
C TRP A 302 -9.84 -1.01 22.54
N PHE A 303 -10.90 -0.94 21.73
CA PHE A 303 -10.78 -0.67 20.31
C PHE A 303 -10.07 0.67 20.05
N VAL A 304 -10.53 1.75 20.68
CA VAL A 304 -9.94 3.10 20.55
C VAL A 304 -8.48 3.11 21.00
N ILE A 305 -8.14 2.47 22.11
CA ILE A 305 -6.76 2.39 22.60
C ILE A 305 -5.87 1.69 21.57
N LYS A 306 -6.30 0.55 21.01
CA LYS A 306 -5.51 -0.18 20.00
C LYS A 306 -5.35 0.62 18.71
N VAL A 307 -6.41 1.28 18.24
CA VAL A 307 -6.33 2.18 17.09
C VAL A 307 -5.34 3.31 17.38
N GLN A 308 -5.42 3.94 18.56
CA GLN A 308 -4.51 5.01 18.95
C GLN A 308 -3.05 4.55 19.06
N LEU A 309 -2.81 3.31 19.47
CA LEU A 309 -1.46 2.71 19.47
C LEU A 309 -0.91 2.55 18.06
N LEU A 310 -1.74 2.14 17.09
CA LEU A 310 -1.31 2.07 15.69
C LEU A 310 -1.14 3.45 15.05
N LEU A 311 -1.98 4.42 15.40
CA LEU A 311 -1.75 5.82 15.00
C LEU A 311 -0.44 6.36 15.59
N PHE A 312 -0.14 6.05 16.86
CA PHE A 312 1.15 6.38 17.45
C PHE A 312 2.30 5.69 16.70
N PHE A 313 2.13 4.44 16.28
CA PHE A 313 3.12 3.75 15.46
C PHE A 313 3.37 4.45 14.12
N PHE A 314 2.34 4.92 13.41
CA PHE A 314 2.51 5.76 12.21
C PHE A 314 3.35 7.01 12.48
N ILE A 315 3.03 7.72 13.57
CA ILE A 315 3.74 8.94 13.95
C ILE A 315 5.19 8.63 14.32
N TRP A 316 5.43 7.50 15.00
CA TRP A 316 6.76 7.04 15.36
C TRP A 316 7.60 6.69 14.13
N LEU A 317 7.03 5.98 13.14
CA LEU A 317 7.70 5.69 11.88
C LEU A 317 8.10 6.98 11.17
N ARG A 318 7.19 7.95 11.08
CA ARG A 318 7.47 9.27 10.49
C ARG A 318 8.61 10.00 11.19
N GLY A 319 8.70 9.91 12.51
CA GLY A 319 9.73 10.58 13.30
C GLY A 319 11.11 9.92 13.24
N THR A 320 11.20 8.65 12.83
CA THR A 320 12.44 7.84 12.93
C THR A 320 13.03 7.41 11.60
N LEU A 321 12.21 7.14 10.59
CA LEU A 321 12.68 6.57 9.33
C LEU A 321 12.91 7.63 8.25
N PRO A 322 13.99 7.52 7.46
CA PRO A 322 14.18 8.35 6.29
C PRO A 322 13.21 7.94 5.17
N ARG A 323 12.94 8.88 4.26
CA ARG A 323 12.15 8.62 3.05
C ARG A 323 12.85 7.59 2.16
N VAL A 324 12.07 6.66 1.60
CA VAL A 324 12.56 5.62 0.68
C VAL A 324 12.31 6.06 -0.75
N ARG A 325 13.24 5.80 -1.68
CA ARG A 325 13.05 6.11 -3.10
C ARG A 325 12.00 5.20 -3.74
N TYR A 326 11.20 5.74 -4.67
CA TYR A 326 10.16 4.99 -5.41
C TYR A 326 10.63 3.66 -5.98
N ASP A 327 11.80 3.61 -6.63
CA ASP A 327 12.31 2.36 -7.23
C ASP A 327 12.59 1.26 -6.19
N GLN A 328 13.03 1.64 -4.99
CA GLN A 328 13.28 0.70 -3.89
C GLN A 328 11.96 0.23 -3.28
N LEU A 329 11.00 1.15 -3.15
CA LEU A 329 9.66 0.86 -2.69
C LEU A 329 8.96 -0.15 -3.62
N MET A 330 8.98 0.08 -4.93
CA MET A 330 8.38 -0.83 -5.90
C MET A 330 9.06 -2.20 -5.91
N LYS A 331 10.39 -2.25 -5.74
CA LYS A 331 11.12 -3.51 -5.58
C LYS A 331 10.71 -4.26 -4.31
N LEU A 332 10.51 -3.56 -3.19
CA LEU A 332 10.05 -4.17 -1.94
C LEU A 332 8.66 -4.81 -2.12
N GLY A 333 7.70 -4.08 -2.71
CA GLY A 333 6.36 -4.61 -3.00
C GLY A 333 6.39 -5.84 -3.90
N TRP A 334 6.97 -5.70 -5.10
CA TRP A 334 6.90 -6.72 -6.14
C TRP A 334 7.84 -7.91 -5.95
N LYS A 335 9.05 -7.69 -5.41
CA LYS A 335 10.05 -8.78 -5.28
C LYS A 335 10.07 -9.43 -3.91
N VAL A 336 9.53 -8.77 -2.88
CA VAL A 336 9.58 -9.28 -1.51
C VAL A 336 8.18 -9.52 -0.96
N LEU A 337 7.35 -8.48 -0.83
CA LEU A 337 6.08 -8.59 -0.12
C LEU A 337 5.10 -9.53 -0.82
N ILE A 338 4.86 -9.37 -2.13
CA ILE A 338 3.91 -10.21 -2.87
C ILE A 338 4.35 -11.69 -2.87
N PRO A 339 5.60 -12.05 -3.24
CA PRO A 339 6.02 -13.45 -3.22
C PRO A 339 5.95 -14.08 -1.82
N VAL A 340 6.38 -13.35 -0.78
CA VAL A 340 6.32 -13.85 0.60
C VAL A 340 4.87 -14.03 1.05
N ALA A 341 3.96 -13.11 0.70
CA ALA A 341 2.55 -13.23 1.02
C ALA A 341 1.93 -14.48 0.39
N VAL A 342 2.24 -14.75 -0.89
CA VAL A 342 1.70 -15.92 -1.60
C VAL A 342 2.25 -17.22 -1.01
N VAL A 343 3.56 -17.30 -0.75
CA VAL A 343 4.16 -18.50 -0.12
C VAL A 343 3.56 -18.74 1.26
N TRP A 344 3.39 -17.68 2.05
CA TRP A 344 2.76 -17.77 3.36
C TRP A 344 1.29 -18.21 3.28
N LEU A 345 0.53 -17.66 2.34
CA LEU A 345 -0.85 -18.05 2.08
C LEU A 345 -0.96 -19.54 1.75
N MET A 346 -0.08 -20.05 0.88
CA MET A 346 -0.03 -21.47 0.54
C MET A 346 0.28 -22.33 1.77
N LEU A 347 1.24 -21.92 2.61
CA LEU A 347 1.55 -22.61 3.86
C LEU A 347 0.34 -22.66 4.80
N VAL A 348 -0.33 -21.53 5.01
CA VAL A 348 -1.53 -21.45 5.87
C VAL A 348 -2.66 -22.32 5.31
N ALA A 349 -2.87 -22.31 4.00
CA ALA A 349 -3.85 -23.16 3.33
C ALA A 349 -3.56 -24.65 3.53
N THR A 350 -2.30 -25.08 3.36
CA THR A 350 -1.89 -26.46 3.59
C THR A 350 -2.07 -26.88 5.05
N VAL A 351 -1.65 -26.03 6.01
CA VAL A 351 -1.85 -26.27 7.44
C VAL A 351 -3.34 -26.45 7.75
N ARG A 352 -4.20 -25.60 7.17
CA ARG A 352 -5.64 -25.68 7.40
C ARG A 352 -6.24 -26.95 6.78
N ALA A 353 -5.83 -27.32 5.57
CA ALA A 353 -6.29 -28.54 4.92
C ALA A 353 -5.93 -29.79 5.74
N LEU A 354 -4.67 -29.90 6.21
CA LEU A 354 -4.23 -31.01 7.05
C LEU A 354 -4.94 -31.06 8.41
N ARG A 355 -5.27 -29.90 8.98
CA ARG A 355 -6.06 -29.81 10.21
C ARG A 355 -7.50 -30.29 10.00
N ASN A 356 -8.11 -29.99 8.84
CA ASN A 356 -9.45 -30.46 8.50
C ASN A 356 -9.51 -32.00 8.35
N GLU A 357 -8.40 -32.64 7.98
CA GLU A 357 -8.25 -34.10 7.92
C GLU A 357 -7.93 -34.75 9.29
N ASN A 358 -8.04 -34.00 10.40
CA ASN A 358 -7.77 -34.45 11.78
C ASN A 358 -6.35 -34.99 12.03
N ILE A 359 -5.35 -34.54 11.27
CA ILE A 359 -3.95 -34.87 11.53
C ILE A 359 -3.48 -34.15 12.81
N ALA A 360 -2.81 -34.88 13.69
CA ALA A 360 -2.29 -34.32 14.95
C ALA A 360 -1.40 -33.09 14.71
N PHE A 361 -1.55 -32.04 15.54
CA PHE A 361 -0.81 -30.78 15.40
C PHE A 361 0.72 -30.97 15.32
N SER A 362 1.26 -31.95 16.06
CA SER A 362 2.69 -32.28 16.02
C SER A 362 3.14 -32.76 14.62
N ASN A 363 2.32 -33.55 13.93
CA ASN A 363 2.61 -34.02 12.57
C ASN A 363 2.49 -32.89 11.55
N ILE A 364 1.53 -31.98 11.74
CA ILE A 364 1.40 -30.78 10.89
C ILE A 364 2.66 -29.92 10.99
N VAL A 365 3.16 -29.68 12.22
CA VAL A 365 4.40 -28.92 12.43
C VAL A 365 5.59 -29.63 11.77
N LEU A 366 5.68 -30.96 11.84
CA LEU A 366 6.75 -31.71 11.18
C LEU A 366 6.66 -31.66 9.64
N TYR A 367 5.47 -31.75 9.05
CA TYR A 367 5.31 -31.63 7.60
C TYR A 367 5.62 -30.21 7.09
N VAL A 368 5.19 -29.18 7.82
CA VAL A 368 5.49 -27.78 7.48
C VAL A 368 6.98 -27.50 7.66
N ALA A 369 7.56 -27.91 8.79
CA ALA A 369 8.98 -27.75 9.04
C ALA A 369 9.81 -28.51 8.00
N GLY A 370 9.42 -29.74 7.66
CA GLY A 370 10.05 -30.54 6.61
C GLY A 370 9.94 -29.89 5.22
N GLY A 371 8.77 -29.33 4.87
CA GLY A 371 8.56 -28.61 3.62
C GLY A 371 9.39 -27.32 3.52
N VAL A 372 9.47 -26.55 4.61
CA VAL A 372 10.33 -25.35 4.70
C VAL A 372 11.81 -25.75 4.63
N LEU A 373 12.22 -26.82 5.31
CA LEU A 373 13.60 -27.31 5.27
C LEU A 373 13.96 -27.81 3.87
N ALA A 374 13.05 -28.49 3.18
CA ALA A 374 13.23 -28.94 1.80
C ALA A 374 13.34 -27.76 0.83
N LEU A 375 12.53 -26.72 1.01
CA LEU A 375 12.65 -25.46 0.25
C LEU A 375 13.97 -24.75 0.51
N LEU A 376 14.41 -24.66 1.77
CA LEU A 376 15.70 -24.08 2.13
C LEU A 376 16.87 -24.90 1.56
N LEU A 377 16.77 -26.23 1.59
CA LEU A 377 17.75 -27.12 0.96
C LEU A 377 17.77 -26.97 -0.56
N LEU A 378 16.61 -26.90 -1.22
CA LEU A 378 16.52 -26.65 -2.65
C LEU A 378 17.09 -25.28 -3.02
N SER A 379 16.80 -24.25 -2.23
CA SER A 379 17.36 -22.90 -2.40
C SER A 379 18.87 -22.91 -2.22
N PHE A 380 19.39 -23.56 -1.17
CA PHE A 380 20.81 -23.69 -0.91
C PHE A 380 21.52 -24.48 -2.01
N LEU A 381 20.92 -25.57 -2.50
CA LEU A 381 21.44 -26.33 -3.62
C LEU A 381 21.45 -25.49 -4.90
N PHE A 382 20.37 -24.75 -5.18
CA PHE A 382 20.28 -23.88 -6.35
C PHE A 382 21.33 -22.76 -6.30
N ASP A 383 21.51 -22.12 -5.15
CA ASP A 383 22.57 -21.11 -4.95
C ASP A 383 23.97 -21.73 -5.06
N ALA A 384 24.19 -22.92 -4.48
CA ALA A 384 25.46 -23.63 -4.61
C ALA A 384 25.77 -24.01 -6.07
N PHE A 385 24.76 -24.43 -6.84
CA PHE A 385 24.89 -24.69 -8.27
C PHE A 385 25.10 -23.41 -9.08
N ARG A 386 24.45 -22.30 -8.72
CA ARG A 386 24.65 -21.00 -9.37
C ARG A 386 26.06 -20.47 -9.11
N ASP A 387 26.53 -20.56 -7.88
CA ASP A 387 27.88 -20.16 -7.48
C ASP A 387 28.94 -21.06 -8.11
N ARG A 388 28.66 -22.37 -8.23
CA ARG A 388 29.52 -23.30 -8.96
C ARG A 388 29.57 -22.97 -10.44
N LYS A 389 28.43 -22.66 -11.07
CA LYS A 389 28.35 -22.25 -12.48
C LYS A 389 29.03 -20.90 -12.73
N ALA A 390 28.93 -19.97 -11.78
CA ALA A 390 29.64 -18.69 -11.80
C ALA A 390 31.16 -18.89 -11.64
N LYS A 391 31.60 -19.78 -10.73
CA LYS A 391 33.00 -20.17 -10.58
C LYS A 391 33.53 -20.92 -11.81
N GLU A 392 32.75 -21.81 -12.41
CA GLU A 392 33.10 -22.50 -13.66
C GLU A 392 33.16 -21.54 -14.85
N ALA A 393 32.27 -20.54 -14.91
CA ALA A 393 32.34 -19.47 -15.91
C ALA A 393 33.58 -18.57 -15.71
N ALA A 394 33.97 -18.31 -14.46
CA ALA A 394 35.18 -17.55 -14.12
C ALA A 394 36.48 -18.38 -14.29
N ALA A 395 36.40 -19.71 -14.21
CA ALA A 395 37.52 -20.63 -14.38
C ALA A 395 37.75 -21.06 -15.83
N ARG A 396 36.82 -20.75 -16.76
CA ARG A 396 37.14 -20.80 -18.19
C ARG A 396 38.24 -19.75 -18.44
N PRO A 397 39.35 -20.12 -19.10
CA PRO A 397 40.31 -19.11 -19.54
C PRO A 397 39.54 -18.12 -20.41
N ALA A 398 39.48 -16.86 -19.97
CA ALA A 398 38.99 -15.79 -20.80
C ALA A 398 39.88 -15.77 -22.04
N GLU A 399 39.31 -15.97 -23.24
CA GLU A 399 39.97 -15.51 -24.45
C GLU A 399 40.31 -14.04 -24.22
N GLU A 400 41.60 -13.70 -24.31
CA GLU A 400 42.05 -12.33 -24.12
C GLU A 400 41.23 -11.41 -25.03
N PRO A 401 40.43 -10.49 -24.46
CA PRO A 401 39.65 -9.59 -25.30
C PRO A 401 40.65 -8.75 -26.10
N SER A 402 40.58 -8.84 -27.43
CA SER A 402 41.37 -7.98 -28.32
C SER A 402 41.13 -6.53 -27.89
N PHE A 403 42.20 -5.80 -27.58
CA PHE A 403 42.11 -4.41 -27.13
C PHE A 403 41.41 -3.57 -28.21
N ASP A 404 40.18 -3.13 -27.94
CA ASP A 404 39.46 -2.20 -28.79
C ASP A 404 39.92 -0.76 -28.45
N PRO A 405 40.68 -0.09 -29.32
CA PRO A 405 41.22 1.24 -29.05
C PRO A 405 40.13 2.32 -28.98
N MET A 406 38.90 2.00 -29.40
CA MET A 406 37.79 2.95 -29.56
C MET A 406 36.60 2.68 -28.64
N ALA A 407 36.70 1.75 -27.69
CA ALA A 407 35.61 1.38 -26.79
C ALA A 407 35.01 2.55 -25.99
N GLY A 408 35.78 3.64 -25.79
CA GLY A 408 35.35 4.87 -25.11
C GLY A 408 35.05 6.07 -26.01
N GLY A 409 34.98 5.89 -27.34
CA GLY A 409 34.73 6.97 -28.31
C GLY A 409 35.92 7.88 -28.63
N PHE A 410 37.05 7.71 -27.94
CA PHE A 410 38.32 8.40 -28.23
C PHE A 410 39.49 7.40 -28.21
N PRO A 411 40.50 7.55 -29.10
CA PRO A 411 41.62 6.61 -29.17
C PRO A 411 42.44 6.62 -27.88
N VAL A 412 42.52 5.48 -27.20
CA VAL A 412 43.41 5.28 -26.04
C VAL A 412 44.61 4.41 -26.43
N PRO A 413 45.85 4.78 -26.04
CA PRO A 413 47.03 3.95 -26.30
C PRO A 413 47.00 2.62 -25.53
N PRO A 414 47.50 1.52 -26.11
CA PRO A 414 47.59 0.23 -25.42
C PRO A 414 48.59 0.29 -24.26
N LYS A 415 48.29 -0.41 -23.16
CA LYS A 415 49.25 -0.60 -22.06
C LYS A 415 50.33 -1.61 -22.46
N PRO A 416 51.52 -1.60 -21.82
CA PRO A 416 52.57 -2.59 -22.08
C PRO A 416 52.01 -4.02 -21.96
N GLY A 417 52.13 -4.81 -23.04
CA GLY A 417 51.60 -6.18 -23.13
C GLY A 417 50.31 -6.36 -23.96
N GLN A 418 49.69 -5.27 -24.44
CA GLN A 418 48.49 -5.36 -25.29
C GLN A 418 48.84 -5.14 -26.77
N SER A 419 48.38 -6.03 -27.65
CA SER A 419 48.51 -5.89 -29.10
C SER A 419 47.26 -5.29 -29.74
N LEU A 420 47.44 -4.36 -30.67
CA LEU A 420 46.35 -3.81 -31.47
C LEU A 420 45.79 -4.88 -32.41
N PRO A 421 44.46 -4.93 -32.64
CA PRO A 421 43.90 -5.78 -33.67
C PRO A 421 44.45 -5.37 -35.06
N PRO A 422 44.69 -6.33 -35.97
CA PRO A 422 45.21 -6.04 -37.29
C PRO A 422 44.26 -5.12 -38.06
N VAL A 423 44.74 -3.91 -38.40
CA VAL A 423 43.96 -2.94 -39.18
C VAL A 423 43.65 -3.54 -40.57
N PRO A 424 42.38 -3.59 -41.01
CA PRO A 424 42.06 -4.03 -42.36
C PRO A 424 42.78 -3.12 -43.37
N ARG A 425 43.70 -3.67 -44.16
CA ARG A 425 44.38 -2.92 -45.22
C ARG A 425 43.33 -2.47 -46.23
N ARG A 426 43.03 -1.16 -46.26
CA ARG A 426 42.25 -0.55 -47.33
C ARG A 426 42.93 -0.86 -48.66
N ARG A 427 42.20 -1.48 -49.60
CA ARG A 427 42.71 -1.78 -50.94
C ARG A 427 43.29 -0.50 -51.57
N PRO A 428 44.49 -0.53 -52.16
CA PRO A 428 45.06 0.63 -52.83
C PRO A 428 44.17 0.99 -54.02
N ARG A 429 43.64 2.21 -54.03
CA ARG A 429 42.88 2.75 -55.14
C ARG A 429 43.89 3.27 -56.17
N HIS A 430 44.33 2.41 -57.09
CA HIS A 430 45.13 2.83 -58.22
C HIS A 430 44.26 2.99 -59.47
N GLU A 431 44.61 4.04 -60.23
CA GLU A 431 44.23 4.38 -61.61
C GLU A 431 42.80 4.85 -61.93
N ARG A 432 42.68 6.19 -61.88
CA ARG A 432 42.16 7.13 -62.89
C ARG A 432 40.87 6.77 -63.65
N ASP A 433 39.93 7.71 -63.59
CA ASP A 433 39.53 8.40 -64.83
C ASP A 433 39.49 9.92 -64.58
N LEU A 434 40.29 10.64 -65.36
CA LEU A 434 40.30 12.09 -65.48
C LEU A 434 39.13 12.49 -66.37
N VAL A 435 38.02 12.93 -65.79
CA VAL A 435 36.97 13.61 -66.57
C VAL A 435 37.38 15.07 -66.72
N VAL A 436 38.03 15.37 -67.84
CA VAL A 436 38.15 16.72 -68.39
C VAL A 436 37.03 16.88 -69.42
N SER A 437 36.11 17.81 -69.17
CA SER A 437 35.81 18.93 -70.09
C SER A 437 34.54 19.65 -69.66
N GLY A 438 34.67 20.94 -69.38
CA GLY A 438 33.54 21.85 -69.48
C GLY A 438 33.17 22.08 -70.96
N GLY A 439 31.87 22.15 -71.22
CA GLY A 439 31.24 22.51 -72.49
C GLY A 439 29.72 22.32 -72.35
N PRO A 440 28.88 23.27 -72.79
CA PRO A 440 27.45 23.31 -72.51
C PRO A 440 26.67 22.38 -73.44
N ASP A 441 25.46 22.01 -73.01
CA ASP A 441 24.43 21.23 -73.70
C ASP A 441 24.63 19.71 -73.78
N THR A 442 23.94 18.98 -72.90
CA THR A 442 23.08 17.84 -73.28
C THR A 442 22.09 17.52 -72.16
N ALA A 443 20.82 17.41 -72.55
CA ALA A 443 19.67 17.14 -71.70
C ALA A 443 19.45 15.64 -71.44
N THR A 444 18.70 15.38 -70.36
CA THR A 444 17.76 14.25 -70.13
C THR A 444 18.22 12.82 -70.39
N GLU A 445 18.15 11.97 -69.36
CA GLU A 445 17.16 10.86 -69.36
C GLU A 445 16.98 10.23 -67.97
N SER A 446 15.72 9.92 -67.71
CA SER A 446 15.13 9.18 -66.61
C SER A 446 15.24 7.66 -66.83
N ASP A 447 14.70 6.91 -65.86
CA ASP A 447 14.40 5.46 -65.90
C ASP A 447 15.61 4.52 -65.68
N GLU A 448 15.53 3.41 -64.95
CA GLU A 448 14.40 2.61 -64.46
C GLU A 448 14.94 1.56 -63.45
N ARG A 449 14.06 1.05 -62.57
CA ARG A 449 13.96 -0.32 -61.99
C ARG A 449 15.23 -0.98 -61.39
N GLY A 450 15.25 -1.48 -60.16
CA GLY A 450 14.26 -2.34 -59.49
C GLY A 450 14.86 -3.74 -59.28
N THR A 451 14.54 -4.38 -58.13
CA THR A 451 14.65 -5.83 -57.79
C THR A 451 16.09 -6.41 -57.68
N ASP A 452 16.50 -7.31 -56.79
CA ASP A 452 15.97 -8.12 -55.66
C ASP A 452 17.25 -8.53 -54.87
N GLY A 453 17.29 -8.72 -53.54
CA GLY A 453 16.60 -9.74 -52.77
C GLY A 453 17.62 -10.77 -52.25
N VAL A 454 17.94 -10.72 -50.95
CA VAL A 454 17.78 -11.74 -49.88
C VAL A 454 18.21 -11.10 -48.57
#